data_AF-A0A8T4EIR2-F1
#
_entry.id   AF-A0A8T4EIR2-F1
#
_cell.length_a   1.000
_cell.length_b   1.000
_cell.length_c   1.000
_cell.angle_alpha   90.00
_cell.angle_beta   90.00
_cell.angle_gamma   90.00
#
_symmetry.space_group_name_H-M   'P 1'
#
loop_
_entity.id
_entity.type
_entity.pdbx_description
1 polymer ?
#
loop_
_entity_poly.entity_id
_entity_poly.type
_entity_poly.pdbx_seq_one_letter_code
_entity_poly.pdbx_strand_id
1 'polypeptide(L)'
;MATPGILPETKKRKLEYFPLGTKGKRFAVKSFEKGQTKRKAGKVVEKKSEVISCTNKIMGQIHYHKLEDARKSSLKIIEALGDGLQNTIDVIQNECILFEEEFSTFIDFIGKQGEFMPKEELEELGKYLKVIQENVFVKFNHYINDLSALVDGKKPQIGAIYLLDKEYNVGIKSFWRWLPAWEWFHERGEAKKTFKEEKGILKIEGKNFEKMRADARDEQAYRLLKNYKDYFKDFKNLLTEMFEFKYLLILHATMAESFIEKGAAEYNIPHTFLGYSNEIQDLLDQEKGALKGIKESINYLYTLLGEARSKIGRAIAISEKQQKRLAA
;
A
#
# COMPACT_ATOMS: atom_id res chain seq x y z
N MET A 1 38.87 -35.29 8.28
CA MET A 1 38.83 -33.98 8.97
C MET A 1 38.90 -32.91 7.90
N ALA A 2 37.76 -32.33 7.54
CA ALA A 2 37.67 -31.31 6.49
C ALA A 2 37.46 -29.94 7.15
N THR A 3 38.32 -28.99 6.79
CA THR A 3 38.28 -27.60 7.21
C THR A 3 36.99 -26.92 6.71
N PRO A 4 36.32 -26.06 7.51
CA PRO A 4 35.14 -25.35 7.04
C PRO A 4 35.54 -24.30 5.99
N GLY A 5 34.96 -24.41 4.80
CA GLY A 5 35.10 -23.42 3.74
C GLY A 5 34.44 -22.11 4.13
N ILE A 6 35.24 -21.05 4.18
CA ILE A 6 34.79 -19.67 4.35
C ILE A 6 34.00 -19.29 3.08
N LEU A 7 32.69 -19.05 3.23
CA LEU A 7 31.86 -18.47 2.18
C LEU A 7 32.43 -17.11 1.77
N PRO A 8 32.48 -16.77 0.46
CA PRO A 8 32.98 -15.48 0.02
C PRO A 8 32.09 -14.38 0.58
N GLU A 9 32.69 -13.47 1.35
CA GLU A 9 32.05 -12.23 1.78
C GLU A 9 31.41 -11.57 0.56
N THR A 10 30.08 -11.42 0.60
CA THR A 10 29.37 -10.61 -0.38
C THR A 10 29.96 -9.22 -0.31
N LYS A 11 30.72 -8.84 -1.35
CA LYS A 11 31.27 -7.49 -1.52
C LYS A 11 30.12 -6.49 -1.36
N LYS A 12 29.99 -5.91 -0.17
CA LYS A 12 29.24 -4.66 0.05
C LYS A 12 29.88 -3.67 -0.92
N ARG A 13 29.23 -3.44 -2.06
CA ARG A 13 29.61 -2.34 -2.95
C ARG A 13 29.49 -1.07 -2.12
N LYS A 14 30.61 -0.57 -1.61
CA LYS A 14 30.72 0.79 -1.12
C LYS A 14 30.37 1.67 -2.32
N LEU A 15 29.12 2.14 -2.39
CA LEU A 15 28.80 3.26 -3.24
C LEU A 15 29.68 4.41 -2.75
N GLU A 16 30.65 4.81 -3.57
CA GLU A 16 31.38 6.05 -3.33
C GLU A 16 30.40 7.20 -3.55
N TYR A 17 29.91 7.76 -2.43
CA TYR A 17 28.98 8.87 -2.43
C TYR A 17 29.77 10.17 -2.67
N PHE A 18 29.65 10.72 -3.88
CA PHE A 18 29.95 12.13 -4.17
C PHE A 18 29.24 13.07 -3.17
N PRO A 19 29.71 14.32 -2.96
CA PRO A 19 29.50 15.11 -1.74
C PRO A 19 28.10 15.73 -1.72
N LEU A 20 27.09 14.88 -1.61
CA LEU A 20 25.73 15.24 -1.32
C LEU A 20 25.61 15.24 0.22
N GLY A 21 25.39 16.41 0.81
CA GLY A 21 25.18 16.55 2.26
C GLY A 21 24.06 15.65 2.81
N THR A 22 23.78 15.70 4.11
CA THR A 22 22.77 14.86 4.80
C THR A 22 21.39 14.81 4.08
N LYS A 23 21.00 15.87 3.38
CA LYS A 23 19.79 15.92 2.54
C LYS A 23 19.86 15.04 1.28
N GLY A 24 20.98 15.04 0.57
CA GLY A 24 21.14 14.20 -0.62
C GLY A 24 21.37 12.72 -0.29
N LYS A 25 21.90 12.41 0.90
CA LYS A 25 21.91 11.05 1.46
C LYS A 25 20.50 10.52 1.73
N ARG A 26 19.63 11.31 2.39
CA ARG A 26 18.20 10.96 2.55
C ARG A 26 17.47 10.84 1.22
N PHE A 27 17.83 11.65 0.22
CA PHE A 27 17.24 11.59 -1.11
C PHE A 27 17.61 10.31 -1.87
N ALA A 28 18.90 9.93 -1.85
CA ALA A 28 19.37 8.70 -2.48
C ALA A 28 18.76 7.46 -1.84
N VAL A 29 18.64 7.44 -0.51
CA VAL A 29 17.95 6.39 0.24
C VAL A 29 16.48 6.30 -0.16
N LYS A 30 15.75 7.42 -0.23
CA LYS A 30 14.34 7.44 -0.65
C LYS A 30 14.12 7.01 -2.11
N SER A 31 15.01 7.37 -3.03
CA SER A 31 14.90 6.94 -4.43
C SER A 31 15.23 5.46 -4.60
N PHE A 32 16.17 4.96 -3.79
CA PHE A 32 16.53 3.55 -3.73
C PHE A 32 15.40 2.69 -3.15
N GLU A 33 14.84 3.07 -2.00
CA GLU A 33 13.69 2.41 -1.37
C GLU A 33 12.50 2.33 -2.33
N LYS A 34 12.25 3.39 -3.11
CA LYS A 34 11.18 3.41 -4.13
C LYS A 34 11.41 2.49 -5.32
N GLY A 35 12.65 2.44 -5.81
CA GLY A 35 13.03 1.48 -6.84
C GLY A 35 12.81 0.05 -6.35
N GLN A 36 13.01 -0.20 -5.05
CA GLN A 36 12.68 -1.48 -4.43
C GLN A 36 11.18 -1.71 -4.34
N THR A 37 10.38 -0.74 -3.85
CA THR A 37 8.92 -0.88 -3.76
C THR A 37 8.29 -1.20 -5.13
N LYS A 38 8.71 -0.53 -6.20
CA LYS A 38 8.23 -0.83 -7.57
C LYS A 38 8.58 -2.24 -8.02
N ARG A 39 9.81 -2.69 -7.77
CA ARG A 39 10.23 -4.06 -8.09
C ARG A 39 9.44 -5.09 -7.27
N LYS A 40 9.21 -4.82 -5.99
CA LYS A 40 8.39 -5.67 -5.12
C LYS A 40 6.95 -5.75 -5.60
N ALA A 41 6.33 -4.62 -5.96
CA ALA A 41 4.97 -4.61 -6.53
C ALA A 41 4.86 -5.40 -7.83
N GLY A 42 5.86 -5.30 -8.73
CA GLY A 42 5.93 -6.13 -9.94
C GLY A 42 5.97 -7.63 -9.61
N LYS A 43 6.77 -8.02 -8.62
CA LYS A 43 6.82 -9.40 -8.11
C LYS A 43 5.49 -9.84 -7.50
N VAL A 44 4.77 -8.98 -6.79
CA VAL A 44 3.43 -9.32 -6.23
C VAL A 44 2.48 -9.79 -7.33
N VAL A 45 2.44 -9.08 -8.46
CA VAL A 45 1.55 -9.42 -9.59
C VAL A 45 1.93 -10.77 -10.22
N GLU A 46 3.22 -11.01 -10.40
CA GLU A 46 3.76 -12.28 -10.91
C GLU A 46 3.39 -13.43 -9.97
N LYS A 47 3.68 -13.29 -8.68
CA LYS A 47 3.43 -14.32 -7.66
C LYS A 47 1.95 -14.59 -7.47
N LYS A 48 1.09 -13.57 -7.50
CA LYS A 48 -0.38 -13.75 -7.53
C LYS A 48 -0.78 -14.63 -8.72
N SER A 49 -0.31 -14.29 -9.93
CA SER A 49 -0.68 -15.03 -11.13
C SER A 49 -0.24 -16.49 -11.07
N GLU A 50 0.94 -16.74 -10.47
CA GLU A 50 1.47 -18.07 -10.22
C GLU A 50 0.60 -18.88 -9.23
N VAL A 51 0.25 -18.30 -8.08
CA VAL A 51 -0.63 -18.94 -7.07
C VAL A 51 -1.98 -19.32 -7.69
N ILE A 52 -2.62 -18.39 -8.39
CA ILE A 52 -3.93 -18.62 -9.03
C ILE A 52 -3.82 -19.75 -10.07
N SER A 53 -2.82 -19.68 -10.97
CA SER A 53 -2.63 -20.68 -12.02
C SER A 53 -2.38 -22.07 -11.44
N CYS A 54 -1.53 -22.18 -10.41
CA CYS A 54 -1.19 -23.45 -9.79
C CYS A 54 -2.36 -24.03 -8.98
N THR A 55 -3.13 -23.19 -8.29
CA THR A 55 -4.34 -23.60 -7.55
C THR A 55 -5.36 -24.25 -8.50
N ASN A 56 -5.64 -23.60 -9.63
CA ASN A 56 -6.56 -24.15 -10.63
C ASN A 56 -6.07 -25.47 -11.24
N LYS A 57 -4.74 -25.64 -11.39
CA LYS A 57 -4.14 -26.88 -11.91
C LYS A 57 -4.18 -28.02 -10.89
N ILE A 58 -3.96 -27.73 -9.60
CA ILE A 58 -3.93 -28.73 -8.53
C ILE A 58 -5.19 -29.55 -8.50
N MET A 59 -6.35 -28.91 -8.66
CA MET A 59 -7.65 -29.58 -8.62
C MET A 59 -7.75 -30.67 -9.69
N GLY A 60 -7.39 -30.33 -10.94
CA GLY A 60 -7.38 -31.31 -12.03
C GLY A 60 -6.29 -32.37 -11.86
N GLN A 61 -5.09 -31.99 -11.41
CA GLN A 61 -3.98 -32.92 -11.22
C GLN A 61 -4.29 -33.97 -10.15
N ILE A 62 -4.90 -33.56 -9.04
CA ILE A 62 -5.37 -34.46 -7.98
C ILE A 62 -6.47 -35.38 -8.52
N HIS A 63 -7.48 -34.83 -9.19
CA HIS A 63 -8.60 -35.59 -9.73
C HIS A 63 -8.16 -36.66 -10.74
N TYR A 64 -7.16 -36.36 -11.58
CA TYR A 64 -6.62 -37.28 -12.57
C TYR A 64 -5.39 -38.08 -12.08
N HIS A 65 -5.15 -38.13 -10.75
CA HIS A 65 -4.02 -38.85 -10.13
C HIS A 65 -2.63 -38.51 -10.69
N LYS A 66 -2.43 -37.28 -11.19
CA LYS A 66 -1.12 -36.77 -11.64
C LYS A 66 -0.30 -36.25 -10.46
N LEU A 67 0.09 -37.16 -9.57
CA LEU A 67 0.65 -36.81 -8.26
C LEU A 67 1.94 -35.98 -8.32
N GLU A 68 2.86 -36.30 -9.22
CA GLU A 68 4.10 -35.52 -9.36
C GLU A 68 3.84 -34.10 -9.87
N ASP A 69 2.84 -33.92 -10.73
CA ASP A 69 2.45 -32.60 -11.20
C ASP A 69 1.73 -31.80 -10.10
N ALA A 70 0.85 -32.45 -9.33
CA ALA A 70 0.19 -31.86 -8.16
C ALA A 70 1.21 -31.42 -7.10
N ARG A 71 2.25 -32.23 -6.87
CA ARG A 71 3.36 -31.91 -5.99
C ARG A 71 4.10 -30.65 -6.44
N LYS A 72 4.48 -30.59 -7.73
CA LYS A 72 5.16 -29.41 -8.30
C LYS A 72 4.30 -28.15 -8.20
N SER A 73 3.01 -28.25 -8.48
CA SER A 73 2.07 -27.13 -8.31
C SER A 73 1.97 -26.69 -6.85
N SER A 74 1.95 -27.63 -5.89
CA SER A 74 1.85 -27.32 -4.45
C SER A 74 3.08 -26.54 -3.96
N LEU A 75 4.27 -27.01 -4.33
CA LEU A 75 5.54 -26.32 -4.01
C LEU A 75 5.58 -24.90 -4.59
N LYS A 76 5.13 -24.72 -5.83
CA LYS A 76 5.04 -23.39 -6.45
C LYS A 76 4.06 -22.47 -5.75
N ILE A 77 2.93 -23.00 -5.28
CA ILE A 77 1.98 -22.21 -4.48
C ILE A 77 2.66 -21.75 -3.19
N ILE A 78 3.34 -22.64 -2.46
CA ILE A 78 4.02 -22.30 -1.20
C ILE A 78 5.08 -21.20 -1.44
N GLU A 79 5.96 -21.38 -2.44
CA GLU A 79 6.99 -20.40 -2.78
C GLU A 79 6.37 -19.05 -3.19
N ALA A 80 5.40 -19.07 -4.09
CA ALA A 80 4.78 -17.85 -4.59
C ALA A 80 3.91 -17.16 -3.53
N LEU A 81 3.28 -17.91 -2.63
CA LEU A 81 2.50 -17.37 -1.52
C LEU A 81 3.41 -16.67 -0.51
N GLY A 82 4.51 -17.31 -0.11
CA GLY A 82 5.49 -16.71 0.81
C GLY A 82 6.05 -15.39 0.26
N ASP A 83 6.54 -15.41 -0.98
CA ASP A 83 7.03 -14.20 -1.66
C ASP A 83 5.91 -13.16 -1.86
N GLY A 84 4.74 -13.59 -2.32
CA GLY A 84 3.62 -12.70 -2.65
C GLY A 84 3.09 -11.97 -1.43
N LEU A 85 2.86 -12.68 -0.32
CA LEU A 85 2.39 -12.09 0.94
C LEU A 85 3.43 -11.12 1.50
N GLN A 86 4.69 -11.54 1.60
CA GLN A 86 5.76 -10.69 2.13
C GLN A 86 5.96 -9.43 1.27
N ASN A 87 6.02 -9.55 -0.05
CA ASN A 87 6.16 -8.39 -0.92
C ASN A 87 4.96 -7.43 -0.82
N THR A 88 3.75 -7.97 -0.62
CA THR A 88 2.55 -7.12 -0.43
C THR A 88 2.60 -6.38 0.90
N ILE A 89 3.03 -7.04 1.99
CA ILE A 89 3.27 -6.40 3.30
C ILE A 89 4.28 -5.27 3.16
N ASP A 90 5.42 -5.56 2.54
CA ASP A 90 6.49 -4.58 2.35
C ASP A 90 6.01 -3.35 1.58
N VAL A 91 5.21 -3.53 0.53
CA VAL A 91 4.66 -2.41 -0.23
C VAL A 91 3.71 -1.59 0.63
N ILE A 92 2.75 -2.24 1.32
CA ILE A 92 1.79 -1.54 2.18
C ILE A 92 2.50 -0.75 3.28
N GLN A 93 3.44 -1.37 4.00
CA GLN A 93 4.16 -0.72 5.09
C GLN A 93 5.00 0.47 4.61
N ASN A 94 5.75 0.31 3.52
CA ASN A 94 6.54 1.40 2.95
C ASN A 94 5.65 2.57 2.51
N GLU A 95 4.49 2.28 1.94
CA GLU A 95 3.53 3.30 1.52
C GLU A 95 2.88 4.00 2.71
N CYS A 96 2.53 3.27 3.77
CA CYS A 96 2.07 3.85 5.03
C CYS A 96 3.12 4.81 5.60
N ILE A 97 4.39 4.40 5.72
CA ILE A 97 5.47 5.25 6.24
C ILE A 97 5.64 6.51 5.38
N LEU A 98 5.68 6.37 4.05
CA LEU A 98 5.80 7.52 3.15
C LEU A 98 4.62 8.47 3.30
N PHE A 99 3.43 7.93 3.49
CA PHE A 99 2.23 8.70 3.70
C PHE A 99 2.23 9.40 5.05
N GLU A 100 2.64 8.73 6.13
CA GLU A 100 2.83 9.33 7.46
C GLU A 100 3.74 10.56 7.40
N GLU A 101 4.88 10.47 6.71
CA GLU A 101 5.83 11.57 6.56
C GLU A 101 5.24 12.77 5.79
N GLU A 102 4.59 12.51 4.65
CA GLU A 102 3.99 13.57 3.83
C GLU A 102 2.79 14.20 4.55
N PHE A 103 1.99 13.38 5.25
CA PHE A 103 0.85 13.84 6.01
C PHE A 103 1.26 14.68 7.23
N SER A 104 2.31 14.29 7.93
CA SER A 104 2.90 15.09 9.00
C SER A 104 3.42 16.44 8.47
N THR A 105 4.04 16.43 7.29
CA THR A 105 4.49 17.67 6.64
C THR A 105 3.31 18.57 6.27
N PHE A 106 2.23 17.99 5.76
CA PHE A 106 0.98 18.69 5.45
C PHE A 106 0.36 19.31 6.72
N ILE A 107 0.26 18.55 7.81
CA ILE A 107 -0.21 19.02 9.13
C ILE A 107 0.61 20.22 9.63
N ASP A 108 1.92 20.19 9.46
CA ASP A 108 2.80 21.29 9.82
C ASP A 108 2.60 22.52 8.93
N PHE A 109 2.41 22.31 7.63
CA PHE A 109 2.11 23.39 6.69
C PHE A 109 0.81 24.09 7.06
N ILE A 110 -0.29 23.34 7.25
CA ILE A 110 -1.58 23.90 7.67
C ILE A 110 -1.45 24.61 9.02
N GLY A 111 -0.68 24.07 9.96
CA GLY A 111 -0.47 24.70 11.26
C GLY A 111 0.25 26.05 11.18
N LYS A 112 1.12 26.26 10.19
CA LYS A 112 1.94 27.48 10.06
C LYS A 112 1.36 28.50 9.09
N GLN A 113 0.69 28.04 8.05
CA GLN A 113 0.21 28.87 6.94
C GLN A 113 -1.32 28.93 6.86
N GLY A 114 -2.00 28.08 7.64
CA GLY A 114 -3.46 27.96 7.64
C GLY A 114 -4.17 29.27 7.86
N GLU A 115 -3.69 30.11 8.77
CA GLU A 115 -4.32 31.39 9.10
C GLU A 115 -4.30 32.43 7.98
N PHE A 116 -3.46 32.23 6.97
CA PHE A 116 -3.34 33.13 5.82
C PHE A 116 -4.08 32.61 4.59
N MET A 117 -4.60 31.38 4.62
CA MET A 117 -5.32 30.82 3.49
C MET A 117 -6.78 31.29 3.46
N PRO A 118 -7.38 31.43 2.26
CA PRO A 118 -8.80 31.71 2.13
C PRO A 118 -9.65 30.67 2.87
N LYS A 119 -10.73 31.13 3.51
CA LYS A 119 -11.64 30.28 4.27
C LYS A 119 -12.21 29.16 3.40
N GLU A 120 -12.60 29.49 2.17
CA GLU A 120 -13.24 28.58 1.23
C GLU A 120 -12.32 27.40 0.89
N GLU A 121 -11.02 27.65 0.74
CA GLU A 121 -10.01 26.62 0.49
C GLU A 121 -9.81 25.71 1.71
N LEU A 122 -9.75 26.28 2.91
CA LEU A 122 -9.67 25.52 4.16
C LEU A 122 -10.91 24.64 4.36
N GLU A 123 -12.09 25.13 4.00
CA GLU A 123 -13.33 24.35 4.04
C GLU A 123 -13.35 23.21 3.03
N GLU A 124 -12.91 23.44 1.79
CA GLU A 124 -12.76 22.37 0.79
C GLU A 124 -11.81 21.30 1.30
N LEU A 125 -10.68 21.70 1.90
CA LEU A 125 -9.70 20.79 2.46
C LEU A 125 -10.26 19.99 3.64
N GLY A 126 -11.04 20.64 4.53
CA GLY A 126 -11.73 19.96 5.62
C GLY A 126 -12.72 18.90 5.13
N LYS A 127 -13.49 19.21 4.08
CA LYS A 127 -14.38 18.24 3.40
C LYS A 127 -13.59 17.09 2.80
N TYR A 128 -12.47 17.40 2.15
CA TYR A 128 -11.62 16.40 1.52
C TYR A 128 -10.98 15.44 2.54
N LEU A 129 -10.44 15.94 3.65
CA LEU A 129 -9.92 15.09 4.72
C LEU A 129 -11.02 14.21 5.34
N LYS A 130 -12.24 14.74 5.49
CA LYS A 130 -13.39 13.95 5.94
C LYS A 130 -13.69 12.81 4.95
N VAL A 131 -13.67 13.08 3.65
CA VAL A 131 -13.84 12.05 2.61
C VAL A 131 -12.73 10.99 2.70
N ILE A 132 -11.47 11.38 2.94
CA ILE A 132 -10.38 10.40 3.16
C ILE A 132 -10.68 9.54 4.39
N GLN A 133 -11.07 10.16 5.52
CA GLN A 133 -11.41 9.44 6.74
C GLN A 133 -12.49 8.37 6.49
N GLU A 134 -13.61 8.80 5.91
CA GLU A 134 -14.81 8.00 5.76
C GLU A 134 -14.69 6.97 4.64
N ASN A 135 -13.96 7.26 3.56
CA ASN A 135 -13.90 6.39 2.39
C ASN A 135 -12.60 5.61 2.23
N VAL A 136 -11.54 5.96 2.93
CA VAL A 136 -10.23 5.33 2.76
C VAL A 136 -9.89 4.51 3.98
N PHE A 137 -9.84 5.14 5.16
CA PHE A 137 -9.45 4.45 6.38
C PHE A 137 -10.50 3.46 6.89
N VAL A 138 -11.79 3.82 6.79
CA VAL A 138 -12.88 2.87 7.09
C VAL A 138 -12.80 1.66 6.15
N LYS A 139 -12.58 1.89 4.84
CA LYS A 139 -12.42 0.81 3.87
C LYS A 139 -11.19 -0.05 4.15
N PHE A 140 -10.06 0.52 4.53
CA PHE A 140 -8.88 -0.28 4.87
C PHE A 140 -9.08 -1.11 6.14
N ASN A 141 -9.74 -0.58 7.16
CA ASN A 141 -10.12 -1.36 8.33
C ASN A 141 -11.07 -2.51 7.97
N HIS A 142 -11.98 -2.28 7.04
CA HIS A 142 -12.85 -3.30 6.49
C HIS A 142 -12.04 -4.39 5.76
N TYR A 143 -11.13 -4.02 4.86
CA TYR A 143 -10.23 -4.97 4.19
C TYR A 143 -9.43 -5.80 5.18
N ILE A 144 -8.83 -5.19 6.21
CA ILE A 144 -8.06 -5.92 7.23
C ILE A 144 -8.94 -6.94 7.96
N ASN A 145 -10.13 -6.53 8.38
CA ASN A 145 -11.04 -7.42 9.10
C ASN A 145 -11.51 -8.60 8.22
N ASP A 146 -11.82 -8.34 6.94
CA ASP A 146 -12.20 -9.39 6.00
C ASP A 146 -11.05 -10.35 5.70
N LEU A 147 -9.83 -9.83 5.50
CA LEU A 147 -8.63 -10.66 5.35
C LEU A 147 -8.41 -11.52 6.60
N SER A 148 -8.53 -10.94 7.79
CA SER A 148 -8.38 -11.68 9.05
C SER A 148 -9.42 -12.79 9.19
N ALA A 149 -10.67 -12.53 8.79
CA ALA A 149 -11.72 -13.54 8.76
C ALA A 149 -11.40 -14.67 7.79
N LEU A 150 -10.89 -14.35 6.59
CA LEU A 150 -10.53 -15.33 5.58
C LEU A 150 -9.40 -16.26 6.03
N VAL A 151 -8.37 -15.69 6.66
CA VAL A 151 -7.27 -16.50 7.24
C VAL A 151 -7.76 -17.40 8.39
N ASP A 152 -8.82 -17.00 9.10
CA ASP A 152 -9.50 -17.84 10.09
C ASP A 152 -10.45 -18.89 9.47
N GLY A 153 -10.52 -19.02 8.15
CA GLY A 153 -11.46 -19.89 7.45
C GLY A 153 -12.92 -19.43 7.54
N LYS A 154 -13.16 -18.18 7.95
CA LYS A 154 -14.51 -17.59 8.08
C LYS A 154 -14.86 -16.82 6.82
N LYS A 155 -16.17 -16.68 6.56
CA LYS A 155 -16.65 -15.82 5.47
C LYS A 155 -16.39 -14.35 5.81
N PRO A 156 -15.86 -13.55 4.87
CA PRO A 156 -15.70 -12.10 5.06
C PRO A 156 -17.06 -11.41 5.24
N GLN A 157 -17.09 -10.32 5.99
CA GLN A 157 -18.33 -9.64 6.39
C GLN A 157 -18.83 -8.64 5.33
N ILE A 158 -17.94 -8.09 4.50
CA ILE A 158 -18.30 -6.99 3.60
C ILE A 158 -18.31 -7.42 2.13
N GLY A 159 -19.41 -7.05 1.46
CA GLY A 159 -19.70 -7.38 0.07
C GLY A 159 -18.73 -6.81 -0.97
N ALA A 160 -17.83 -5.87 -0.64
CA ALA A 160 -16.91 -5.26 -1.63
C ALA A 160 -15.87 -6.26 -2.14
N ILE A 161 -15.34 -7.10 -1.23
CA ILE A 161 -14.44 -8.19 -1.57
C ILE A 161 -15.19 -9.35 -2.24
N TYR A 162 -16.41 -9.64 -1.77
CA TYR A 162 -17.31 -10.61 -2.40
C TYR A 162 -17.76 -10.21 -3.82
N LEU A 163 -17.91 -8.90 -4.08
CA LEU A 163 -18.19 -8.36 -5.41
C LEU A 163 -16.97 -8.50 -6.32
N LEU A 164 -15.75 -8.32 -5.80
CA LEU A 164 -14.53 -8.65 -6.53
C LEU A 164 -14.49 -10.14 -6.88
N ASP A 165 -14.74 -11.05 -5.94
CA ASP A 165 -14.81 -12.50 -6.20
C ASP A 165 -15.84 -12.86 -7.29
N LYS A 166 -17.02 -12.23 -7.27
CA LYS A 166 -18.01 -12.35 -8.35
C LYS A 166 -17.52 -11.80 -9.69
N GLU A 167 -16.83 -10.66 -9.71
CA GLU A 167 -16.28 -10.06 -10.94
C GLU A 167 -15.09 -10.85 -11.51
N TYR A 168 -14.27 -11.46 -10.64
CA TYR A 168 -13.11 -12.28 -11.02
C TYR A 168 -13.51 -13.61 -11.66
N ASN A 169 -14.57 -14.25 -11.16
CA ASN A 169 -15.11 -15.48 -11.73
C ASN A 169 -15.76 -15.31 -13.12
N VAL A 170 -15.93 -14.07 -13.63
CA VAL A 170 -16.48 -13.78 -14.98
C VAL A 170 -15.39 -13.59 -16.06
N GLY A 171 -14.12 -13.89 -15.77
CA GLY A 171 -13.11 -14.29 -16.76
C GLY A 171 -12.55 -13.25 -17.75
N ILE A 172 -13.08 -12.02 -17.86
CA ILE A 172 -12.73 -11.13 -19.00
C ILE A 172 -12.11 -9.77 -18.60
N LYS A 173 -12.15 -9.35 -17.33
CA LYS A 173 -11.67 -8.00 -16.92
C LYS A 173 -10.36 -7.94 -16.12
N SER A 174 -9.72 -9.07 -15.83
CA SER A 174 -8.60 -9.16 -14.88
C SER A 174 -7.21 -8.89 -15.46
N PHE A 175 -7.06 -8.63 -16.76
CA PHE A 175 -5.77 -8.22 -17.36
C PHE A 175 -5.75 -6.71 -17.65
N TRP A 176 -6.81 -6.19 -18.26
CA TRP A 176 -6.95 -4.76 -18.61
C TRP A 176 -7.09 -3.82 -17.41
N ARG A 177 -7.56 -4.31 -16.26
CA ARG A 177 -7.64 -3.51 -15.02
C ARG A 177 -6.28 -3.28 -14.36
N TRP A 178 -5.21 -3.99 -14.80
CA TRP A 178 -3.91 -4.01 -14.11
C TRP A 178 -2.70 -3.60 -14.96
N LEU A 179 -2.85 -3.47 -16.28
CA LEU A 179 -1.96 -2.65 -17.13
C LEU A 179 -1.75 -1.23 -16.56
N PRO A 180 -2.78 -0.56 -15.98
CA PRO A 180 -2.65 0.75 -15.36
C PRO A 180 -1.66 0.79 -14.19
N ALA A 181 -1.38 -0.30 -13.47
CA ALA A 181 -0.46 -0.24 -12.33
C ALA A 181 0.99 0.10 -12.75
N TRP A 182 1.42 -0.31 -13.94
CA TRP A 182 2.75 0.03 -14.49
C TRP A 182 2.81 1.48 -14.98
N GLU A 183 1.78 1.93 -15.69
CA GLU A 183 1.58 3.32 -16.13
C GLU A 183 1.46 4.26 -14.93
N TRP A 184 0.83 3.80 -13.86
CA TRP A 184 0.62 4.51 -12.60
C TRP A 184 1.91 4.73 -11.81
N PHE A 185 2.86 3.78 -11.79
CA PHE A 185 4.20 4.05 -11.25
C PHE A 185 4.97 5.09 -12.08
N HIS A 186 4.62 5.27 -13.35
CA HIS A 186 5.20 6.28 -14.24
C HIS A 186 4.56 7.66 -13.98
N GLU A 187 3.23 7.74 -13.95
CA GLU A 187 2.44 8.94 -13.67
C GLU A 187 2.67 9.47 -12.24
N ARG A 188 2.80 8.57 -11.25
CA ARG A 188 3.18 8.93 -9.87
C ARG A 188 4.63 9.44 -9.78
N GLY A 189 5.53 8.91 -10.61
CA GLY A 189 6.90 9.40 -10.72
C GLY A 189 6.93 10.85 -11.20
N GLU A 190 6.08 11.17 -12.18
CA GLU A 190 5.88 12.51 -12.75
C GLU A 190 5.20 13.45 -11.75
N ALA A 191 4.01 13.12 -11.23
CA ALA A 191 3.27 13.95 -10.26
C ALA A 191 4.10 14.27 -9.00
N LYS A 192 4.94 13.34 -8.56
CA LYS A 192 5.82 13.52 -7.41
C LYS A 192 7.10 14.28 -7.73
N LYS A 193 7.56 14.27 -8.99
CA LYS A 193 8.63 15.16 -9.47
C LYS A 193 8.14 16.60 -9.43
N THR A 194 6.93 16.84 -9.93
CA THR A 194 6.24 18.14 -9.87
C THR A 194 6.04 18.61 -8.42
N PHE A 195 5.54 17.73 -7.54
CA PHE A 195 5.38 18.08 -6.11
C PHE A 195 6.71 18.37 -5.39
N LYS A 196 7.80 17.67 -5.75
CA LYS A 196 9.12 17.92 -5.16
C LYS A 196 9.77 19.21 -5.67
N GLU A 197 9.61 19.52 -6.94
CA GLU A 197 10.06 20.77 -7.54
C GLU A 197 9.31 21.93 -6.88
N GLU A 198 7.99 21.84 -6.73
CA GLU A 198 7.18 22.84 -6.03
C GLU A 198 7.47 22.93 -4.53
N LYS A 199 7.69 21.81 -3.82
CA LYS A 199 8.12 21.80 -2.41
C LYS A 199 9.52 22.38 -2.20
N GLY A 200 10.40 22.25 -3.20
CA GLY A 200 11.73 22.85 -3.22
C GLY A 200 11.66 24.37 -3.39
N ILE A 201 10.83 24.81 -4.34
CA ILE A 201 10.49 26.22 -4.60
C ILE A 201 9.90 26.86 -3.33
N LEU A 202 8.92 26.22 -2.70
CA LEU A 202 8.28 26.69 -1.46
C LEU A 202 9.19 26.72 -0.23
N LYS A 203 10.27 25.94 -0.19
CA LYS A 203 11.26 26.02 0.90
C LYS A 203 12.24 27.18 0.75
N ILE A 204 12.50 27.56 -0.50
CA ILE A 204 13.27 28.75 -0.87
C ILE A 204 12.40 29.99 -0.65
N GLU A 205 11.11 29.90 -0.99
CA GLU A 205 10.14 30.98 -0.85
C GLU A 205 9.50 31.08 0.52
N GLY A 206 9.54 30.06 1.37
CA GLY A 206 9.09 30.15 2.77
C GLY A 206 9.80 31.22 3.59
N LYS A 207 11.02 31.62 3.18
CA LYS A 207 11.75 32.79 3.72
C LYS A 207 11.30 34.13 3.12
N ASN A 208 10.62 34.10 1.98
CA ASN A 208 10.04 35.23 1.26
C ASN A 208 8.51 35.26 1.30
N PHE A 209 7.85 34.27 1.91
CA PHE A 209 6.39 34.14 1.94
C PHE A 209 5.75 35.30 2.70
N GLU A 210 6.41 35.77 3.77
CA GLU A 210 6.05 37.01 4.48
C GLU A 210 6.19 38.27 3.60
N LYS A 211 7.01 38.21 2.54
CA LYS A 211 7.28 39.32 1.61
C LYS A 211 6.54 39.20 0.27
N MET A 212 5.84 38.10 0.01
CA MET A 212 5.08 37.89 -1.23
C MET A 212 3.76 38.68 -1.19
N ARG A 213 3.33 39.17 -2.36
CA ARG A 213 1.98 39.75 -2.52
C ARG A 213 0.93 38.66 -2.23
N ALA A 214 -0.25 39.08 -1.76
CA ALA A 214 -1.37 38.18 -1.46
C ALA A 214 -1.66 37.20 -2.62
N ASP A 215 -1.80 37.71 -3.84
CA ASP A 215 -2.13 36.92 -5.02
C ASP A 215 -1.13 35.78 -5.33
N ALA A 216 0.16 36.01 -5.06
CA ALA A 216 1.20 34.99 -5.29
C ALA A 216 1.20 33.90 -4.20
N ARG A 217 0.74 34.22 -2.99
CA ARG A 217 0.60 33.26 -1.89
C ARG A 217 -0.60 32.33 -2.13
N ASP A 218 -1.70 32.89 -2.61
CA ASP A 218 -2.93 32.15 -2.90
C ASP A 218 -2.70 31.13 -4.02
N GLU A 219 -2.02 31.52 -5.11
CA GLU A 219 -1.71 30.61 -6.21
C GLU A 219 -0.83 29.43 -5.77
N GLN A 220 0.14 29.68 -4.88
CA GLN A 220 1.03 28.65 -4.37
C GLN A 220 0.37 27.71 -3.37
N ALA A 221 -0.47 28.23 -2.48
CA ALA A 221 -1.27 27.44 -1.57
C ALA A 221 -2.20 26.51 -2.37
N TYR A 222 -2.87 27.05 -3.41
CA TYR A 222 -3.74 26.28 -4.29
C TYR A 222 -3.02 25.12 -4.99
N ARG A 223 -1.85 25.38 -5.59
CA ARG A 223 -1.04 24.33 -6.24
C ARG A 223 -0.63 23.23 -5.26
N LEU A 224 -0.19 23.61 -4.06
CA LEU A 224 0.19 22.66 -3.03
C LEU A 224 -1.00 21.79 -2.60
N LEU A 225 -2.17 22.39 -2.39
CA LEU A 225 -3.40 21.69 -2.03
C LEU A 225 -3.83 20.70 -3.12
N LYS A 226 -3.77 21.12 -4.38
CA LYS A 226 -4.05 20.25 -5.53
C LYS A 226 -3.13 19.03 -5.55
N ASN A 227 -1.82 19.24 -5.39
CA ASN A 227 -0.87 18.13 -5.38
C ASN A 227 -1.11 17.16 -4.22
N TYR A 228 -1.46 17.66 -3.04
CA TYR A 228 -1.84 16.79 -1.93
C TYR A 228 -3.07 15.96 -2.30
N LYS A 229 -4.12 16.58 -2.85
CA LYS A 229 -5.35 15.89 -3.30
C LYS A 229 -5.06 14.77 -4.30
N ASP A 230 -4.19 15.03 -5.27
CA ASP A 230 -3.77 14.02 -6.26
C ASP A 230 -2.95 12.90 -5.59
N TYR A 231 -2.00 13.25 -4.72
CA TYR A 231 -1.21 12.28 -3.95
C TYR A 231 -2.06 11.35 -3.07
N PHE A 232 -3.09 11.90 -2.42
CA PHE A 232 -4.03 11.15 -1.58
C PHE A 232 -4.89 10.19 -2.39
N LYS A 233 -5.38 10.63 -3.56
CA LYS A 233 -6.12 9.80 -4.50
C LYS A 233 -5.26 8.61 -4.94
N ASP A 234 -4.01 8.88 -5.29
CA ASP A 234 -3.04 7.87 -5.66
C ASP A 234 -2.78 6.88 -4.54
N PHE A 235 -2.44 7.37 -3.34
CA PHE A 235 -2.20 6.51 -2.18
C PHE A 235 -3.38 5.57 -1.89
N LYS A 236 -4.61 6.11 -1.94
CA LYS A 236 -5.84 5.33 -1.76
C LYS A 236 -5.93 4.19 -2.77
N ASN A 237 -5.72 4.49 -4.05
CA ASN A 237 -5.84 3.50 -5.12
C ASN A 237 -4.83 2.37 -4.93
N LEU A 238 -3.56 2.69 -4.67
CA LEU A 238 -2.53 1.70 -4.46
C LEU A 238 -2.79 0.79 -3.27
N LEU A 239 -3.12 1.36 -2.11
CA LEU A 239 -3.41 0.51 -0.95
C LEU A 239 -4.62 -0.37 -1.20
N THR A 240 -5.65 0.15 -1.88
CA THR A 240 -6.80 -0.67 -2.30
C THR A 240 -6.35 -1.84 -3.16
N GLU A 241 -5.57 -1.59 -4.20
CA GLU A 241 -5.01 -2.63 -5.08
C GLU A 241 -4.16 -3.66 -4.32
N MET A 242 -3.33 -3.22 -3.37
CA MET A 242 -2.51 -4.12 -2.56
C MET A 242 -3.37 -4.99 -1.64
N PHE A 243 -4.42 -4.44 -1.02
CA PHE A 243 -5.38 -5.22 -0.24
C PHE A 243 -6.15 -6.22 -1.11
N GLU A 244 -6.50 -5.85 -2.35
CA GLU A 244 -7.15 -6.74 -3.31
C GLU A 244 -6.22 -7.88 -3.74
N PHE A 245 -4.94 -7.61 -4.03
CA PHE A 245 -3.97 -8.66 -4.35
C PHE A 245 -3.77 -9.62 -3.19
N LYS A 246 -3.66 -9.07 -1.99
CA LYS A 246 -3.53 -9.86 -0.77
C LYS A 246 -4.73 -10.77 -0.55
N TYR A 247 -5.93 -10.24 -0.75
CA TYR A 247 -7.16 -11.04 -0.69
C TYR A 247 -7.11 -12.24 -1.62
N LEU A 248 -6.73 -12.03 -2.89
CA LEU A 248 -6.66 -13.11 -3.86
C LEU A 248 -5.62 -14.16 -3.50
N LEU A 249 -4.45 -13.74 -3.00
CA LEU A 249 -3.42 -14.67 -2.52
C LEU A 249 -3.97 -15.56 -1.40
N ILE A 250 -4.60 -14.95 -0.39
CA ILE A 250 -5.15 -15.69 0.76
C ILE A 250 -6.30 -16.60 0.30
N LEU A 251 -7.22 -16.11 -0.53
CA LEU A 251 -8.35 -16.89 -1.04
C LEU A 251 -7.89 -18.15 -1.77
N HIS A 252 -6.98 -17.99 -2.74
CA HIS A 252 -6.49 -19.11 -3.52
C HIS A 252 -5.60 -20.05 -2.70
N ALA A 253 -4.88 -19.53 -1.70
CA ALA A 253 -4.15 -20.37 -0.75
C ALA A 253 -5.09 -21.26 0.08
N THR A 254 -6.15 -20.68 0.68
CA THR A 254 -7.17 -21.43 1.42
C THR A 254 -7.89 -22.45 0.53
N MET A 255 -8.13 -22.12 -0.73
CA MET A 255 -8.68 -23.09 -1.69
C MET A 255 -7.70 -24.24 -1.95
N ALA A 256 -6.43 -23.94 -2.23
CA ALA A 256 -5.41 -24.94 -2.51
C ALA A 256 -5.21 -25.90 -1.32
N GLU A 257 -5.10 -25.34 -0.11
CA GLU A 257 -5.06 -26.04 1.17
C GLU A 257 -6.23 -27.04 1.28
N SER A 258 -7.47 -26.55 1.17
CA SER A 258 -8.66 -27.41 1.24
C SER A 258 -8.70 -28.49 0.16
N PHE A 259 -8.24 -28.21 -1.06
CA PHE A 259 -8.17 -29.22 -2.12
C PHE A 259 -7.12 -30.30 -1.85
N ILE A 260 -5.98 -29.92 -1.26
CA ILE A 260 -4.94 -30.86 -0.87
C ILE A 260 -5.45 -31.77 0.26
N GLU A 261 -6.08 -31.21 1.29
CA GLU A 261 -6.65 -31.98 2.41
C GLU A 261 -7.72 -32.97 1.95
N LYS A 262 -8.73 -32.48 1.21
CA LYS A 262 -9.79 -33.32 0.65
C LYS A 262 -9.23 -34.35 -0.28
N GLY A 263 -8.25 -33.96 -1.09
CA GLY A 263 -7.60 -34.87 -2.00
C GLY A 263 -6.96 -36.04 -1.25
N ALA A 264 -6.20 -35.76 -0.19
CA ALA A 264 -5.59 -36.78 0.64
C ALA A 264 -6.62 -37.71 1.28
N ALA A 265 -7.76 -37.18 1.73
CA ALA A 265 -8.84 -37.96 2.34
C ALA A 265 -9.65 -38.80 1.34
N GLU A 266 -10.02 -38.23 0.20
CA GLU A 266 -10.97 -38.83 -0.75
C GLU A 266 -10.30 -39.68 -1.83
N TYR A 267 -9.10 -39.30 -2.29
CA TYR A 267 -8.41 -39.96 -3.41
C TYR A 267 -7.20 -40.81 -2.95
N ASN A 268 -7.05 -41.04 -1.64
CA ASN A 268 -5.99 -41.85 -1.04
C ASN A 268 -4.58 -41.42 -1.48
N ILE A 269 -4.37 -40.11 -1.58
CA ILE A 269 -3.10 -39.50 -1.98
C ILE A 269 -2.08 -39.66 -0.84
N PRO A 270 -0.77 -39.82 -1.10
CA PRO A 270 0.21 -39.97 -0.04
C PRO A 270 0.12 -38.88 1.04
N HIS A 271 0.20 -39.28 2.31
CA HIS A 271 0.17 -38.38 3.47
C HIS A 271 1.22 -37.25 3.41
N THR A 272 2.26 -37.38 2.59
CA THR A 272 3.23 -36.30 2.32
C THR A 272 2.58 -35.03 1.78
N PHE A 273 1.40 -35.12 1.14
CA PHE A 273 0.64 -33.95 0.67
C PHE A 273 0.06 -33.12 1.82
N LEU A 274 -0.23 -33.73 2.98
CA LEU A 274 -0.63 -32.97 4.18
C LEU A 274 0.48 -32.04 4.65
N GLY A 275 1.76 -32.37 4.38
CA GLY A 275 2.87 -31.46 4.62
C GLY A 275 2.72 -30.13 3.86
N TYR A 276 2.27 -30.18 2.61
CA TYR A 276 2.03 -28.96 1.82
C TYR A 276 0.84 -28.15 2.34
N SER A 277 -0.23 -28.81 2.80
CA SER A 277 -1.36 -28.12 3.44
C SER A 277 -0.91 -27.37 4.69
N ASN A 278 -0.14 -28.05 5.55
CA ASN A 278 0.40 -27.44 6.77
C ASN A 278 1.32 -26.26 6.45
N GLU A 279 2.20 -26.36 5.45
CA GLU A 279 3.06 -25.24 5.03
C GLU A 279 2.26 -24.04 4.51
N ILE A 280 1.18 -24.28 3.75
CA ILE A 280 0.27 -23.20 3.31
C ILE A 280 -0.41 -22.56 4.52
N GLN A 281 -0.90 -23.37 5.47
CA GLN A 281 -1.55 -22.90 6.68
C GLN A 281 -0.60 -22.08 7.57
N ASP A 282 0.67 -22.51 7.70
CA ASP A 282 1.70 -21.76 8.44
C ASP A 282 1.94 -20.37 7.83
N LEU A 283 1.98 -20.27 6.49
CA LEU A 283 2.10 -18.98 5.80
C LEU A 283 0.87 -18.09 6.03
N LEU A 284 -0.32 -18.69 6.04
CA LEU A 284 -1.57 -17.99 6.35
C LEU A 284 -1.57 -17.50 7.81
N ASP A 285 -1.12 -18.28 8.77
CA ASP A 285 -1.08 -17.87 10.18
C ASP A 285 -0.05 -16.75 10.45
N GLN A 286 1.10 -16.76 9.75
CA GLN A 286 2.05 -15.64 9.77
C GLN A 286 1.40 -14.33 9.31
N GLU A 287 0.47 -14.40 8.35
CA GLU A 287 -0.24 -13.24 7.84
C GLU A 287 -1.13 -12.58 8.90
N LYS A 288 -1.67 -13.34 9.87
CA LYS A 288 -2.45 -12.75 10.98
C LYS A 288 -1.64 -11.72 11.76
N GLY A 289 -0.37 -12.03 12.03
CA GLY A 289 0.56 -11.13 12.71
C GLY A 289 0.83 -9.86 11.90
N ALA A 290 1.03 -10.01 10.58
CA ALA A 290 1.29 -8.88 9.70
C ALA A 290 0.08 -7.96 9.53
N LEU A 291 -1.14 -8.50 9.42
CA LEU A 291 -2.38 -7.72 9.36
C LEU A 291 -2.57 -6.85 10.60
N LYS A 292 -2.17 -7.34 11.78
CA LYS A 292 -2.18 -6.54 13.02
C LYS A 292 -1.27 -5.32 12.90
N GLY A 293 -0.03 -5.49 12.42
CA GLY A 293 0.90 -4.38 12.22
C GLY A 293 0.38 -3.36 11.20
N ILE A 294 -0.21 -3.82 10.09
CA ILE A 294 -0.84 -2.96 9.08
C ILE A 294 -2.01 -2.15 9.69
N LYS A 295 -2.82 -2.78 10.54
CA LYS A 295 -3.91 -2.12 11.27
C LYS A 295 -3.41 -1.02 12.19
N GLU A 296 -2.30 -1.26 12.89
CA GLU A 296 -1.68 -0.26 13.76
C GLU A 296 -1.20 0.96 12.97
N SER A 297 -0.52 0.78 11.82
CA SER A 297 -0.12 1.88 10.94
C SER A 297 -1.33 2.66 10.39
N ILE A 298 -2.39 1.97 9.97
CA ILE A 298 -3.63 2.60 9.48
C ILE A 298 -4.32 3.40 10.59
N ASN A 299 -4.36 2.89 11.81
CA ASN A 299 -4.92 3.61 12.96
C ASN A 299 -4.07 4.85 13.32
N TYR A 300 -2.75 4.76 13.22
CA TYR A 300 -1.89 5.92 13.43
C TYR A 300 -2.14 7.01 12.38
N LEU A 301 -2.28 6.63 11.11
CA LEU A 301 -2.67 7.55 10.04
C LEU A 301 -4.03 8.20 10.27
N TYR A 302 -4.98 7.44 10.82
CA TYR A 302 -6.28 7.98 11.23
C TYR A 302 -6.15 9.05 12.32
N THR A 303 -5.27 8.83 13.31
CA THR A 303 -4.96 9.83 14.35
C THR A 303 -4.40 11.10 13.75
N LEU A 304 -3.39 10.99 12.86
CA LEU A 304 -2.82 12.13 12.18
C LEU A 304 -3.89 12.91 11.41
N LEU A 305 -4.82 12.22 10.74
CA LEU A 305 -5.93 12.87 10.04
C LEU A 305 -6.87 13.64 10.97
N GLY A 306 -7.11 13.13 12.18
CA GLY A 306 -7.79 13.87 13.24
C GLY A 306 -7.07 15.18 13.61
N GLU A 307 -5.74 15.13 13.75
CA GLU A 307 -4.93 16.32 14.04
C GLU A 307 -4.98 17.34 12.91
N ALA A 308 -4.88 16.89 11.66
CA ALA A 308 -4.99 17.74 10.48
C ALA A 308 -6.33 18.49 10.46
N ARG A 309 -7.44 17.77 10.69
CA ARG A 309 -8.78 18.38 10.75
C ARG A 309 -8.90 19.40 11.88
N SER A 310 -8.34 19.10 13.05
CA SER A 310 -8.31 20.04 14.17
C SER A 310 -7.54 21.33 13.82
N LYS A 311 -6.39 21.21 13.15
CA LYS A 311 -5.62 22.38 12.69
C LYS A 311 -6.38 23.20 11.64
N ILE A 312 -7.04 22.56 10.68
CA ILE A 312 -7.89 23.25 9.69
C ILE A 312 -9.02 24.00 10.39
N GLY A 313 -9.72 23.37 11.33
CA GLY A 313 -10.81 24.03 12.06
C GLY A 313 -10.35 25.29 12.80
N ARG A 314 -9.14 25.25 13.39
CA ARG A 314 -8.53 26.44 14.00
C ARG A 314 -8.19 27.52 12.97
N ALA A 315 -7.62 27.14 11.83
CA ALA A 315 -7.30 28.07 10.75
C ALA A 315 -8.56 28.78 10.21
N ILE A 316 -9.66 28.06 10.01
CA ILE A 316 -10.95 28.61 9.58
C ILE A 316 -11.44 29.67 10.58
N ALA A 317 -11.44 29.34 11.88
CA ALA A 317 -11.89 30.26 12.92
C ALA A 317 -11.05 31.55 12.99
N ILE A 318 -9.73 31.45 12.74
CA ILE A 318 -8.84 32.61 12.67
C ILE A 318 -9.15 33.47 11.44
N SER A 319 -9.27 32.86 10.27
CA SER A 319 -9.62 33.54 9.02
C SER A 319 -10.95 34.30 9.14
N GLU A 320 -11.98 33.68 9.70
CA GLU A 320 -13.27 34.35 9.95
C GLU A 320 -13.15 35.58 10.84
N LYS A 321 -12.33 35.49 11.89
CA LYS A 321 -12.11 36.62 12.81
C LYS A 321 -11.37 37.77 12.12
N GLN A 322 -10.44 37.46 11.22
CA GLN A 322 -9.72 38.48 10.44
C GLN A 322 -10.65 39.16 9.42
N GLN A 323 -11.46 38.40 8.68
CA GLN A 323 -12.43 38.95 7.73
C GLN A 323 -13.42 39.90 8.42
N LYS A 324 -13.95 39.52 9.59
CA LYS A 324 -14.84 40.38 10.38
C LYS A 324 -14.17 41.68 10.84
N ARG A 325 -12.86 41.66 11.14
CA ARG A 325 -12.10 42.87 11.52
C ARG A 325 -11.84 43.80 10.34
N LEU A 326 -11.71 43.26 9.13
CA LEU A 326 -11.50 44.06 7.92
C LEU A 326 -12.80 44.68 7.40
N ALA A 327 -13.94 44.08 7.72
CA ALA A 327 -15.27 44.57 7.33
C ALA A 327 -15.88 45.59 8.32
N ALA A 328 -15.27 45.80 9.49
CA ALA A 328 -15.73 46.70 10.55
C ALA A 328 -14.95 48.02 10.51
#